data_AF-A0A953QL16-F1
#
_entry.id   AF-A0A953QL16-F1
#
_cell.length_a   1.000
_cell.length_b   1.000
_cell.length_c   1.000
_cell.angle_alpha   90.00
_cell.angle_beta   90.00
_cell.angle_gamma   90.00
#
_symmetry.space_group_name_H-M   'P 1'
#
loop_
_entity.id
_entity.type
_entity.pdbx_description
1 polymer ?
#
loop_
_entity_poly.entity_id
_entity_poly.type
_entity_poly.pdbx_seq_one_letter_code
_entity_poly.pdbx_strand_id
1 'polypeptide(L)'
;MPLSAGDKLGPYEIRSLIGAGGMGEVYRAHDPRLGRDVAIKVSGEQFSDRFEREARAIAALNHSHICQVYDTGPNYLVMEFIEGAPLAGPLPLDLALRYAVQIADALSAAHAKGITHRDLKPANILVTAAGLKLLDFGLASLSRRAAADETAVMG
;
A
#
# COMPACT_ATOMS: atom_id res chain seq x y z
N MET A 1 -6.07 -12.22 -16.29
CA MET A 1 -7.07 -11.26 -16.79
C MET A 1 -7.34 -10.27 -15.67
N PRO A 2 -7.47 -8.97 -15.96
CA PRO A 2 -7.77 -7.97 -14.93
C PRO A 2 -9.15 -8.26 -14.31
N LEU A 3 -9.28 -8.01 -13.00
CA LEU A 3 -10.55 -8.18 -12.30
C LEU A 3 -11.56 -7.11 -12.73
N SER A 4 -12.82 -7.50 -12.84
CA SER A 4 -13.96 -6.65 -13.20
C SER A 4 -14.83 -6.34 -12.00
N ALA A 5 -15.66 -5.29 -12.11
CA ALA A 5 -16.65 -4.97 -11.08
C ALA A 5 -17.60 -6.16 -10.86
N GLY A 6 -17.81 -6.53 -9.61
CA GLY A 6 -18.61 -7.71 -9.20
C GLY A 6 -17.80 -8.99 -9.03
N ASP A 7 -16.55 -9.05 -9.53
CA ASP A 7 -15.67 -10.18 -9.26
C ASP A 7 -15.37 -10.29 -7.75
N LYS A 8 -15.10 -11.51 -7.30
CA LYS A 8 -14.71 -11.77 -5.91
C LYS A 8 -13.24 -12.14 -5.81
N LEU A 9 -12.56 -11.51 -4.87
CA LEU A 9 -11.23 -11.90 -4.44
C LEU A 9 -11.28 -12.24 -2.96
N GLY A 10 -11.25 -13.53 -2.63
CA GLY A 10 -11.59 -13.99 -1.28
C GLY A 10 -13.00 -13.53 -0.88
N PRO A 11 -13.18 -12.91 0.30
CA PRO A 11 -14.48 -12.37 0.73
C PRO A 11 -14.82 -11.00 0.11
N TYR A 12 -13.88 -10.37 -0.59
CA TYR A 12 -14.03 -8.99 -1.06
C TYR A 12 -14.67 -8.94 -2.45
N GLU A 13 -15.58 -7.99 -2.65
CA GLU A 13 -16.24 -7.75 -3.94
C GLU A 13 -15.59 -6.55 -4.65
N ILE A 14 -15.01 -6.77 -5.84
CA ILE A 14 -14.35 -5.73 -6.62
C ILE A 14 -15.36 -4.70 -7.10
N ARG A 15 -15.06 -3.42 -6.91
CA ARG A 15 -15.90 -2.28 -7.35
C ARG A 15 -15.33 -1.61 -8.60
N SER A 16 -14.04 -1.29 -8.59
CA SER A 16 -13.38 -0.62 -9.71
C SER A 16 -11.86 -0.74 -9.62
N LEU A 17 -11.18 -0.66 -10.77
CA LEU A 17 -9.74 -0.41 -10.83
C LEU A 17 -9.48 1.06 -10.41
N ILE A 18 -8.54 1.29 -9.49
CA ILE A 18 -8.17 2.63 -9.01
C ILE A 18 -6.70 2.98 -9.26
N GLY A 19 -5.87 2.01 -9.65
CA GLY A 19 -4.50 2.26 -10.09
C GLY A 19 -3.90 1.04 -10.79
N ALA A 20 -2.97 1.26 -11.71
CA ALA A 20 -2.19 0.21 -12.35
C ALA A 20 -0.77 0.70 -12.63
N GLY A 21 0.22 -0.17 -12.47
CA GLY A 21 1.62 0.16 -12.75
C GLY A 21 2.56 -1.03 -12.59
N GLY A 22 3.87 -0.77 -12.59
CA GLY A 22 4.90 -1.82 -12.52
C GLY A 22 4.92 -2.66 -11.23
N MET A 23 4.09 -2.33 -10.24
CA MET A 23 3.94 -3.08 -8.98
C MET A 23 2.58 -3.80 -8.87
N GLY A 24 1.84 -3.90 -9.98
CA GLY A 24 0.53 -4.55 -10.05
C GLY A 24 -0.64 -3.59 -10.21
N GLU A 25 -1.83 -4.14 -10.00
CA GLU A 25 -3.11 -3.44 -10.12
C GLU A 25 -3.68 -3.19 -8.72
N VAL A 26 -4.32 -2.04 -8.52
CA VAL A 26 -4.97 -1.67 -7.27
C VAL A 26 -6.45 -1.46 -7.55
N TYR A 27 -7.30 -2.16 -6.80
CA TYR A 27 -8.74 -2.13 -6.92
C TYR A 27 -9.38 -1.54 -5.66
N ARG A 28 -10.45 -0.77 -5.83
CA ARG A 28 -11.43 -0.54 -4.75
C ARG A 28 -12.29 -1.80 -4.67
N ALA A 29 -12.48 -2.31 -3.46
CA ALA A 29 -13.35 -3.44 -3.20
C ALA A 29 -14.18 -3.19 -1.94
N HIS A 30 -15.27 -3.94 -1.78
CA HIS A 30 -16.11 -3.90 -0.60
C HIS A 30 -15.84 -5.13 0.27
N ASP A 31 -15.62 -4.94 1.57
CA ASP A 31 -15.61 -6.01 2.57
C ASP A 31 -17.01 -6.16 3.19
N PRO A 32 -17.81 -7.16 2.75
CA PRO A 32 -19.18 -7.33 3.26
C PRO A 32 -19.22 -7.78 4.72
N ARG A 33 -18.11 -8.27 5.29
CA ARG A 33 -18.06 -8.73 6.69
C ARG A 33 -18.04 -7.56 7.67
N LEU A 34 -17.44 -6.44 7.24
CA LEU A 34 -17.25 -5.24 8.05
C LEU A 34 -18.02 -4.02 7.50
N GLY A 35 -18.64 -4.14 6.33
CA GLY A 35 -19.44 -3.08 5.72
C GLY A 35 -18.62 -1.84 5.31
N ARG A 36 -17.39 -2.04 4.84
CA ARG A 36 -16.47 -0.95 4.47
C ARG A 36 -15.78 -1.21 3.14
N ASP A 37 -15.29 -0.14 2.52
CA ASP A 37 -14.44 -0.25 1.34
C ASP A 37 -12.97 -0.40 1.72
N VAL A 38 -12.25 -1.13 0.88
CA VAL A 38 -10.82 -1.45 1.02
C VAL A 38 -10.11 -1.26 -0.32
N ALA A 39 -8.81 -1.01 -0.26
CA ALA A 39 -7.93 -1.03 -1.43
C ALA A 39 -7.23 -2.40 -1.50
N ILE A 40 -7.29 -3.06 -2.65
CA ILE A 40 -6.67 -4.36 -2.87
C ILE A 40 -5.59 -4.22 -3.94
N LYS A 41 -4.33 -4.44 -3.57
CA LYS A 41 -3.20 -4.48 -4.50
C LYS A 41 -2.94 -5.92 -4.91
N VAL A 42 -3.13 -6.23 -6.18
CA VAL A 42 -2.94 -7.55 -6.78
C VAL A 42 -1.59 -7.58 -7.49
N SER A 43 -0.77 -8.58 -7.18
CA SER A 43 0.50 -8.87 -7.84
C SER A 43 0.31 -9.90 -8.95
N GLY A 44 1.06 -9.75 -10.04
CA GLY A 44 1.09 -10.73 -11.14
C GLY A 44 1.78 -12.04 -10.75
N GLU A 45 2.65 -11.99 -9.73
CA GLU A 45 3.37 -13.14 -9.18
C GLU A 45 2.81 -13.50 -7.79
N GLN A 46 2.90 -14.79 -7.44
CA GLN A 46 2.57 -15.25 -6.09
C GLN A 46 3.52 -14.62 -5.07
N PHE A 47 2.97 -14.24 -3.93
CA PHE A 47 3.76 -13.73 -2.83
C PHE A 47 4.56 -14.88 -2.20
N SER A 48 5.88 -14.69 -2.09
CA SER A 48 6.75 -15.63 -1.40
C SER A 48 6.51 -15.63 0.11
N ASP A 49 6.94 -16.67 0.82
CA ASP A 49 6.91 -16.73 2.30
C ASP A 49 7.55 -15.51 2.97
N ARG A 50 8.53 -14.89 2.31
CA ARG A 50 9.16 -13.65 2.78
C ARG A 50 8.21 -12.46 2.67
N PHE A 51 7.47 -12.35 1.56
CA PHE A 51 6.47 -11.31 1.38
C PHE A 51 5.43 -11.38 2.50
N GLU A 52 4.93 -12.58 2.85
CA GLU A 52 3.98 -12.72 3.95
C GLU A 52 4.55 -12.24 5.29
N ARG A 53 5.81 -12.56 5.60
CA ARG A 53 6.47 -12.12 6.84
C ARG A 53 6.59 -10.59 6.90
N GLU A 54 6.98 -9.96 5.80
CA GLU A 54 7.11 -8.51 5.74
C GLU A 54 5.74 -7.81 5.73
N ALA A 55 4.73 -8.38 5.05
CA ALA A 55 3.35 -7.90 5.11
C ALA A 55 2.80 -7.91 6.54
N ARG A 56 3.10 -8.95 7.33
CA ARG A 56 2.77 -9.00 8.76
C ARG A 56 3.50 -7.92 9.57
N ALA A 57 4.77 -7.65 9.26
CA ALA A 57 5.51 -6.57 9.92
C ALA A 57 4.90 -5.20 9.61
N ILE A 58 4.51 -4.96 8.35
CA ILE A 58 3.83 -3.73 7.92
C ILE A 58 2.44 -3.63 8.58
N ALA A 59 1.69 -4.73 8.67
CA ALA A 59 0.38 -4.75 9.33
C ALA A 59 0.45 -4.41 10.83
N ALA A 60 1.60 -4.65 11.48
CA ALA A 60 1.84 -4.23 12.86
C ALA A 60 2.10 -2.71 13.00
N LEU A 61 2.27 -1.97 11.91
CA LEU A 61 2.26 -0.51 11.94
C LEU A 61 0.82 -0.04 12.10
N ASN A 62 0.58 0.72 13.17
CA ASN A 62 -0.68 1.41 13.41
C ASN A 62 -0.32 2.87 13.72
N HIS A 63 -0.60 3.76 12.77
CA HIS A 63 -0.27 5.16 12.84
C HIS A 63 -1.24 5.97 11.97
N SER A 64 -1.67 7.14 12.43
CA SER A 64 -2.65 7.98 11.72
C SER A 64 -2.23 8.34 10.29
N HIS A 65 -0.92 8.53 10.08
CA HIS A 65 -0.31 8.92 8.80
C HIS A 65 0.30 7.76 7.99
N ILE A 66 0.02 6.50 8.36
CA ILE A 66 0.43 5.31 7.59
C ILE A 66 -0.82 4.57 7.12
N CYS A 67 -0.82 4.12 5.86
CA CYS A 67 -1.86 3.26 5.32
C CYS A 67 -1.84 1.90 6.03
N GLN A 68 -2.97 1.53 6.63
CA GLN A 68 -3.08 0.28 7.35
C GLN A 68 -3.23 -0.90 6.39
N VAL A 69 -2.51 -2.00 6.66
CA VAL A 69 -2.77 -3.31 6.05
C VAL A 69 -3.79 -4.04 6.91
N TYR A 70 -4.85 -4.56 6.28
CA TYR A 70 -5.92 -5.28 6.95
C TYR A 70 -5.85 -6.79 6.78
N ASP A 71 -5.41 -7.27 5.61
CA ASP A 71 -5.44 -8.69 5.26
C ASP A 71 -4.47 -8.97 4.11
N THR A 72 -4.16 -10.24 3.87
CA THR A 72 -3.31 -10.70 2.75
C THR A 72 -3.81 -12.04 2.21
N GLY A 73 -3.72 -12.23 0.91
CA GLY A 73 -3.91 -13.51 0.24
C GLY A 73 -2.67 -13.94 -0.53
N PRO A 74 -2.75 -15.05 -1.31
CA PRO A 74 -1.60 -15.62 -2.02
C PRO A 74 -0.92 -14.67 -3.02
N ASN A 75 -1.65 -13.71 -3.58
CA ASN A 75 -1.15 -12.76 -4.58
C ASN A 75 -1.79 -11.37 -4.46
N TYR A 76 -2.39 -11.05 -3.31
CA TYR A 76 -2.99 -9.74 -3.08
C TYR A 76 -2.89 -9.26 -1.63
N LEU A 77 -2.78 -7.94 -1.47
CA LEU A 77 -2.71 -7.27 -0.17
C LEU A 77 -3.94 -6.38 -0.01
N VAL A 78 -4.60 -6.47 1.14
CA VAL A 78 -5.79 -5.67 1.46
C VAL A 78 -5.40 -4.56 2.42
N MET A 79 -5.74 -3.33 2.05
CA MET A 79 -5.30 -2.11 2.72
C MET A 79 -6.47 -1.17 2.96
N GLU A 80 -6.22 -0.17 3.80
CA GLU A 80 -7.09 0.99 3.98
C GLU A 80 -7.41 1.63 2.62
N PHE A 81 -8.71 1.76 2.31
CA PHE A 81 -9.14 2.61 1.22
C PHE A 81 -9.07 4.07 1.69
N ILE A 82 -8.28 4.87 0.99
CA ILE A 82 -8.03 6.26 1.36
C ILE A 82 -8.59 7.15 0.26
N GLU A 83 -9.55 7.98 0.62
CA GLU A 83 -10.08 9.03 -0.24
C GLU A 83 -9.15 10.25 -0.19
N GLY A 84 -8.36 10.41 -1.24
CA GLY A 84 -7.38 11.49 -1.35
C GLY A 84 -6.75 11.55 -2.72
N ALA A 85 -5.88 12.54 -2.91
CA ALA A 85 -5.09 12.70 -4.11
C ALA A 85 -3.60 12.60 -3.79
N PRO A 86 -2.76 12.10 -4.72
CA PRO A 86 -1.32 12.14 -4.56
C PRO A 86 -0.82 13.56 -4.28
N LEU A 87 0.20 13.66 -3.44
CA LEU A 87 0.84 14.94 -3.12
C LEU A 87 1.35 15.58 -4.41
N ALA A 88 0.90 16.82 -4.67
CA ALA A 88 1.31 17.61 -5.81
C ALA A 88 1.87 18.95 -5.33
N GLY A 89 2.92 19.42 -6.02
CA GLY A 89 3.52 20.72 -5.76
C GLY A 89 3.38 21.67 -6.95
N PRO A 90 3.86 22.92 -6.81
CA PRO A 90 4.47 23.50 -5.61
C PRO A 90 3.45 23.81 -4.50
N LEU A 91 3.92 23.86 -3.24
CA LEU A 91 3.09 24.11 -2.06
C LEU A 91 3.49 25.42 -1.36
N PRO A 92 2.53 26.14 -0.74
CA PRO A 92 2.84 27.17 0.25
C PRO A 92 3.72 26.62 1.37
N LEU A 93 4.65 27.45 1.88
CA LEU A 93 5.64 27.02 2.87
C LEU A 93 5.01 26.46 4.15
N ASP A 94 3.95 27.08 4.65
CA ASP A 94 3.21 26.64 5.84
C ASP A 94 2.60 25.25 5.64
N LEU A 95 2.04 25.00 4.45
CA LEU A 95 1.48 23.70 4.09
C LEU A 95 2.56 22.64 3.92
N ALA A 96 3.67 22.99 3.25
CA ALA A 96 4.82 22.10 3.10
C ALA A 96 5.40 21.68 4.45
N LEU A 97 5.55 22.61 5.39
CA LEU A 97 6.03 22.33 6.74
C LEU A 97 5.06 21.41 7.52
N ARG A 98 3.75 21.66 7.43
CA ARG A 98 2.75 20.77 8.05
C ARG A 98 2.84 19.34 7.52
N TYR A 99 2.94 19.17 6.21
CA TYR A 99 3.08 17.84 5.61
C TYR A 99 4.43 17.20 5.95
N ALA A 100 5.52 17.96 5.98
CA ALA A 100 6.83 17.45 6.37
C ALA A 100 6.82 16.88 7.81
N VAL A 101 6.14 17.55 8.75
CA VAL A 101 5.98 17.04 10.13
C VAL A 101 5.22 15.71 10.14
N GLN A 102 4.08 15.63 9.44
CA GLN A 102 3.28 14.40 9.38
C GLN A 102 4.03 13.23 8.71
N ILE A 103 4.80 13.49 7.66
CA ILE A 103 5.66 12.49 7.01
C ILE A 103 6.76 12.04 7.97
N ALA A 104 7.45 12.97 8.64
CA ALA A 104 8.53 12.65 9.56
C ALA A 104 8.05 11.82 10.75
N ASP A 105 6.89 12.14 11.30
CA ASP A 105 6.25 11.41 12.40
C ASP A 105 5.94 9.95 11.99
N ALA A 106 5.31 9.76 10.82
CA ALA A 106 5.04 8.44 10.26
C ALA A 106 6.31 7.62 10.02
N LEU A 107 7.35 8.23 9.44
CA LEU A 107 8.63 7.55 9.20
C LEU A 107 9.32 7.20 10.51
N SER A 108 9.29 8.08 11.51
CA SER A 108 9.84 7.83 12.84
C SER A 108 9.17 6.62 13.49
N ALA A 109 7.82 6.56 13.46
CA ALA A 109 7.06 5.45 13.99
C ALA A 109 7.39 4.11 13.29
N ALA A 110 7.59 4.13 11.98
CA ALA A 110 8.00 2.94 11.22
C ALA A 110 9.43 2.51 11.55
N HIS A 111 10.37 3.46 11.59
CA HIS A 111 11.77 3.20 11.90
C HIS A 111 11.96 2.65 13.31
N ALA A 112 11.16 3.09 14.29
CA ALA A 112 11.15 2.54 15.65
C ALA A 112 10.80 1.04 15.69
N LYS A 113 10.14 0.51 14.66
CA LYS A 113 9.83 -0.91 14.48
C LYS A 113 10.75 -1.61 13.47
N GLY A 114 11.84 -0.95 13.04
CA GLY A 114 12.79 -1.51 12.08
C GLY A 114 12.29 -1.53 10.63
N ILE A 115 11.22 -0.81 10.31
CA ILE A 115 10.61 -0.79 8.97
C ILE A 115 10.98 0.50 8.25
N THR A 116 11.62 0.39 7.10
CA THR A 116 11.96 1.52 6.22
C THR A 116 11.03 1.57 5.02
N HIS A 117 10.60 2.77 4.61
CA HIS A 117 9.68 2.92 3.47
C HIS A 117 10.28 2.47 2.13
N ARG A 118 11.56 2.82 1.85
CA ARG A 118 12.34 2.46 0.64
C ARG A 118 11.83 2.96 -0.73
N ASP A 119 10.69 3.64 -0.80
CA ASP A 119 10.14 4.22 -2.04
C ASP A 119 9.31 5.48 -1.74
N LEU A 120 9.82 6.34 -0.86
CA LEU A 120 9.13 7.58 -0.51
C LEU A 120 9.20 8.56 -1.68
N LYS A 121 8.04 8.87 -2.25
CA LYS A 121 7.86 9.81 -3.37
C LYS A 121 6.44 10.38 -3.34
N PRO A 122 6.15 11.51 -4.03
CA PRO A 122 4.83 12.15 -3.97
C PRO A 122 3.67 11.22 -4.36
N ALA A 123 3.87 10.29 -5.29
CA ALA A 123 2.87 9.29 -5.68
C ALA A 123 2.47 8.32 -4.55
N ASN A 124 3.30 8.16 -3.52
CA ASN A 124 3.05 7.29 -2.36
C ASN A 124 2.60 8.09 -1.13
N ILE A 125 2.21 9.35 -1.31
CA ILE A 125 1.69 10.22 -0.25
C ILE A 125 0.31 10.69 -0.70
N LEU A 126 -0.74 10.20 -0.06
CA LEU A 126 -2.09 10.71 -0.32
C LEU A 126 -2.42 11.84 0.63
N VAL A 127 -2.88 12.95 0.08
CA VAL A 127 -3.45 14.08 0.80
C VAL A 127 -4.96 13.87 0.87
N THR A 128 -5.48 13.83 2.09
CA THR A 128 -6.91 13.68 2.40
C THR A 128 -7.42 14.95 3.09
N ALA A 129 -8.74 15.05 3.29
CA ALA A 129 -9.33 16.11 4.10
C ALA A 129 -8.83 16.12 5.56
N ALA A 130 -8.38 14.97 6.07
CA ALA A 130 -7.90 14.80 7.45
C ALA A 130 -6.37 14.92 7.62
N GLY A 131 -5.64 15.18 6.53
CA GLY A 131 -4.17 15.16 6.50
C GLY A 131 -3.63 14.09 5.56
N LEU A 132 -2.34 13.78 5.67
CA LEU A 132 -1.71 12.83 4.75
C LEU A 132 -1.69 11.38 5.24
N LYS A 133 -1.56 10.47 4.29
CA LYS A 133 -1.31 9.04 4.47
C LYS A 133 -0.15 8.60 3.59
N LEU A 134 0.83 7.95 4.20
CA LEU A 134 1.91 7.26 3.49
C LEU A 134 1.44 5.88 3.02
N LEU A 135 1.68 5.57 1.75
CA LEU A 135 1.36 4.29 1.13
C LEU A 135 2.60 3.40 0.98
N ASP A 136 2.39 2.11 0.69
CA ASP A 136 3.41 1.21 0.13
C ASP A 136 4.73 1.07 0.94
N PHE A 137 4.68 1.15 2.28
CA PHE A 137 5.84 0.87 3.13
C PHE A 137 6.46 -0.50 2.79
N GLY A 138 7.74 -0.53 2.42
CA GLY A 138 8.48 -1.79 2.20
C GLY A 138 8.08 -2.59 0.94
N LEU A 139 6.92 -2.33 0.34
CA LEU A 139 6.36 -3.11 -0.77
C LEU A 139 7.20 -3.04 -2.06
N ALA A 140 7.83 -1.90 -2.34
CA ALA A 140 8.69 -1.74 -3.52
C ALA A 140 9.99 -2.55 -3.48
N SER A 141 10.47 -2.87 -2.27
CA SER A 141 11.64 -3.74 -2.09
C SER A 141 11.26 -5.21 -2.26
N LEU A 142 10.02 -5.56 -1.94
CA LEU A 142 9.50 -6.92 -1.99
C LEU A 142 9.36 -7.40 -3.44
N SER A 143 8.74 -6.60 -4.31
CA SER A 143 8.56 -6.96 -5.72
C SER A 143 9.88 -7.06 -6.50
N ARG A 144 10.83 -6.15 -6.26
CA ARG A 144 12.13 -6.17 -6.98
C ARG A 144 13.03 -7.34 -6.58
N ARG A 145 12.94 -7.82 -5.34
CA ARG A 145 13.76 -8.94 -4.85
C ARG A 145 13.14 -10.30 -5.13
N ALA A 146 11.80 -10.41 -5.10
CA ALA A 146 11.11 -11.63 -5.55
C ALA A 146 11.49 -11.95 -7.01
N ALA A 147 11.41 -10.96 -7.90
CA ALA A 147 11.82 -11.09 -9.29
C ALA A 147 13.30 -11.48 -9.46
N ALA A 148 14.19 -10.98 -8.59
CA ALA A 148 15.63 -11.29 -8.62
C ALA A 148 15.96 -12.68 -8.08
N ASP A 149 15.25 -13.15 -7.06
CA ASP A 149 15.44 -14.49 -6.47
C ASP A 149 14.91 -15.57 -7.44
N GLU A 150 13.83 -15.32 -8.19
CA GLU A 150 13.35 -16.25 -9.23
C GLU A 150 14.32 -16.37 -10.43
N THR A 151 14.96 -15.27 -10.83
CA THR A 151 15.98 -15.32 -11.90
C THR A 151 17.25 -16.05 -11.48
N ALA A 152 17.57 -16.11 -10.19
CA ALA A 152 18.74 -16.80 -9.68
C ALA A 152 18.56 -18.33 -9.56
N VAL A 153 17.32 -18.83 -9.50
CA VAL A 153 17.01 -20.28 -9.38
C VAL A 153 16.90 -20.97 -10.76
N MET A 154 16.70 -20.21 -11.83
CA MET A 154 16.68 -20.73 -13.22
C MET A 154 18.04 -20.67 -13.94
N GLY A 155 19.11 -20.30 -13.24
CA GLY A 155 20.48 -20.18 -13.76
C GLY A 155 21.40 -21.33 -13.40
#